data_AF-A0A7C5P4C6-F1
#
_entry.id   AF-A0A7C5P4C6-F1
#
_cell.length_a   1.000
_cell.length_b   1.000
_cell.length_c   1.000
_cell.angle_alpha   90.00
_cell.angle_beta   90.00
_cell.angle_gamma   90.00
#
_symmetry.space_group_name_H-M   'P 1'
#
loop_
_entity.id
_entity.type
_entity.pdbx_description
1 polymer ?
#
loop_
_entity_poly.entity_id
_entity_poly.type
_entity_poly.pdbx_seq_one_letter_code
_entity_poly.pdbx_strand_id
1 'polypeptide(L)'
;MPGHQHAPAFFRWFHPDRGNFLGFGSHVRSRSLMHEAVATFRAHADFPLECGAPWSNVPGVDGSDPGSFWREGYRAALITDTAPYRYRHDHEPTDTPDKVNDEALARVTAGLAGMIADLARF
;
A
#
# COMPACT_ATOMS: atom_id res chain seq x y z
N MET A 1 16.51 2.41 -13.94
CA MET A 1 17.84 1.81 -13.71
C MET A 1 17.68 0.61 -12.77
N PRO A 2 18.56 -0.40 -12.77
CA PRO A 2 18.59 -1.37 -11.67
C PRO A 2 18.86 -0.62 -10.35
N GLY A 3 18.15 -0.93 -9.25
CA GLY A 3 18.42 -0.34 -7.92
C GLY A 3 17.56 0.87 -7.49
N HIS A 4 16.24 0.88 -7.74
CA HIS A 4 15.35 2.00 -7.37
C HIS A 4 14.52 1.75 -6.08
N GLN A 5 15.08 1.04 -5.11
CA GLN A 5 14.50 0.98 -3.77
C GLN A 5 15.61 0.85 -2.73
N HIS A 6 15.81 1.90 -1.91
CA HIS A 6 16.68 1.85 -0.74
C HIS A 6 15.81 1.55 0.48
N ALA A 7 15.33 0.31 0.56
CA ALA A 7 14.59 -0.17 1.72
C ALA A 7 15.52 -1.02 2.62
N PRO A 8 15.26 -1.08 3.94
CA PRO A 8 15.99 -1.96 4.85
C PRO A 8 16.02 -3.41 4.34
N ALA A 9 17.07 -4.17 4.66
CA ALA A 9 17.30 -5.52 4.09
C ALA A 9 16.11 -6.48 4.25
N PHE A 10 15.30 -6.34 5.32
CA PHE A 10 14.09 -7.14 5.53
C PHE A 10 12.97 -6.82 4.52
N PHE A 11 12.93 -5.62 3.96
CA PHE A 11 11.95 -5.18 2.96
C PHE A 11 12.26 -5.74 1.57
N ARG A 12 13.55 -5.96 1.24
CA ARG A 12 14.00 -6.61 -0.01
C ARG A 12 13.63 -8.10 -0.09
N TRP A 13 13.25 -8.72 1.03
CA TRP A 13 12.79 -10.11 1.09
C TRP A 13 11.30 -10.28 0.73
N PHE A 14 10.51 -9.20 0.80
CA PHE A 14 9.06 -9.22 0.56
C PHE A 14 8.62 -8.37 -0.64
N HIS A 15 9.53 -7.59 -1.23
CA HIS A 15 9.18 -6.63 -2.29
C HIS A 15 10.20 -6.61 -3.44
N PRO A 16 9.73 -6.47 -4.70
CA PRO A 16 10.61 -6.41 -5.86
C PRO A 16 11.50 -5.16 -5.84
N ASP A 17 12.73 -5.27 -6.34
CA ASP A 17 13.73 -4.19 -6.49
C ASP A 17 13.24 -2.98 -7.35
N ARG A 18 12.05 -3.09 -7.97
CA ARG A 18 11.33 -2.01 -8.66
C ARG A 18 10.01 -1.72 -7.93
N GLY A 19 9.93 -0.55 -7.31
CA GLY A 19 8.69 -0.01 -6.74
C GLY A 19 7.71 0.49 -7.81
N ASN A 20 7.13 -0.42 -8.59
CA ASN A 20 6.03 -0.13 -9.52
C ASN A 20 4.78 -0.96 -9.14
N PHE A 21 4.49 -1.05 -7.85
CA PHE A 21 3.38 -1.83 -7.31
C PHE A 21 2.69 -1.09 -6.15
N LEU A 22 1.46 -1.51 -5.84
CA LEU A 22 0.75 -1.18 -4.60
C LEU A 22 1.03 -2.20 -3.51
N GLY A 23 1.40 -1.74 -2.32
CA GLY A 23 1.49 -2.54 -1.12
C GLY A 23 0.18 -2.57 -0.36
N PHE A 24 -0.32 -3.78 -0.08
CA PHE A 24 -1.45 -4.06 0.80
C PHE A 24 -0.91 -4.66 2.11
N GLY A 25 -0.96 -3.88 3.19
CA GLY A 25 -0.45 -4.27 4.49
C GLY A 25 -1.55 -4.44 5.52
N SER A 26 -1.43 -5.40 6.44
CA SER A 26 -2.31 -5.48 7.60
C SER A 26 -1.64 -6.04 8.85
N HIS A 27 -2.30 -5.88 9.99
CA HIS A 27 -2.01 -6.70 11.18
C HIS A 27 -2.56 -8.12 10.99
N VAL A 28 -2.05 -9.10 11.75
CA VAL A 28 -2.43 -10.54 11.64
C VAL A 28 -3.94 -10.75 11.77
N ARG A 29 -4.60 -10.06 12.70
CA ARG A 29 -6.06 -10.15 12.94
C ARG A 29 -6.91 -9.63 11.77
N SER A 30 -6.32 -8.77 10.94
CA SER A 30 -6.95 -8.17 9.75
C SER A 30 -6.60 -8.89 8.45
N ARG A 31 -5.87 -10.01 8.52
CA ARG A 31 -5.39 -10.74 7.33
C ARG A 31 -6.52 -11.19 6.41
N SER A 32 -7.68 -11.60 6.93
CA SER A 32 -8.80 -12.00 6.08
C SER A 32 -9.38 -10.80 5.32
N LEU A 33 -9.56 -9.66 6.00
CA LEU A 33 -10.01 -8.40 5.38
C LEU A 33 -9.03 -7.95 4.28
N MET A 34 -7.72 -8.04 4.54
CA MET A 34 -6.70 -7.70 3.55
C MET A 34 -6.77 -8.60 2.32
N HIS A 35 -6.90 -9.92 2.50
CA HIS A 35 -7.01 -10.85 1.36
C HIS A 35 -8.28 -10.62 0.56
N GLU A 36 -9.39 -10.30 1.22
CA GLU A 36 -10.64 -9.95 0.57
C GLU A 36 -10.48 -8.65 -0.24
N ALA A 37 -9.92 -7.60 0.36
CA ALA A 37 -9.61 -6.35 -0.33
C ALA A 37 -8.72 -6.57 -1.57
N VAL A 38 -7.69 -7.41 -1.46
CA VAL A 38 -6.80 -7.76 -2.57
C VAL A 38 -7.56 -8.51 -3.67
N ALA A 39 -8.35 -9.52 -3.32
CA ALA A 39 -9.13 -10.30 -4.27
C ALA A 39 -10.11 -9.40 -5.04
N THR A 40 -10.81 -8.53 -4.32
CA THR A 40 -11.78 -7.60 -4.90
C THR A 40 -11.08 -6.54 -5.74
N PHE A 41 -9.98 -5.95 -5.29
CA PHE A 41 -9.22 -4.98 -6.09
C PHE A 41 -8.76 -5.58 -7.44
N ARG A 42 -8.27 -6.83 -7.43
CA ARG A 42 -7.87 -7.54 -8.65
C ARG A 42 -9.02 -7.78 -9.63
N ALA A 43 -10.27 -7.79 -9.15
CA ALA A 43 -11.44 -7.89 -10.01
C ALA A 43 -11.76 -6.56 -10.72
N HIS A 44 -11.33 -5.42 -10.16
CA HIS A 44 -11.62 -4.07 -10.68
C HIS A 44 -10.45 -3.41 -11.41
N ALA A 45 -9.21 -3.81 -11.11
CA ALA A 45 -8.02 -3.25 -11.72
C ALA A 45 -6.92 -4.29 -11.91
N ASP A 46 -6.36 -4.33 -13.12
CA ASP A 46 -5.09 -4.99 -13.41
C ASP A 46 -3.96 -4.02 -13.08
N PHE A 47 -3.46 -4.04 -11.84
CA PHE A 47 -2.34 -3.22 -11.39
C PHE A 47 -1.40 -4.06 -10.52
N PRO A 48 -0.07 -3.97 -10.70
CA PRO A 48 0.86 -4.75 -9.88
C PRO A 48 0.66 -4.45 -8.39
N LEU A 49 0.51 -5.48 -7.58
CA LEU A 49 0.34 -5.34 -6.14
C LEU A 49 1.03 -6.46 -5.39
N GLU A 50 1.47 -6.13 -4.18
CA GLU A 50 2.03 -7.06 -3.20
C GLU A 50 1.20 -6.97 -1.92
N CYS A 51 0.99 -8.09 -1.23
CA CYS A 51 0.25 -8.09 0.02
C CYS A 51 0.95 -8.90 1.11
N GLY A 52 0.89 -8.44 2.36
CA GLY A 52 1.53 -9.13 3.47
C GLY A 52 1.01 -8.73 4.85
N ALA A 53 1.19 -9.65 5.80
CA ALA A 53 0.97 -9.43 7.22
C ALA A 53 1.99 -10.24 8.03
N PRO A 54 2.56 -9.71 9.12
CA PRO A 54 2.28 -8.40 9.71
C PRO A 54 3.09 -7.27 9.07
N TRP A 55 2.44 -6.14 8.80
CA TRP A 55 3.11 -4.89 8.44
C TRP A 55 3.34 -3.96 9.64
N SER A 56 2.88 -4.34 10.83
CA SER A 56 3.10 -3.62 12.10
C SER A 56 4.52 -3.69 12.64
N ASN A 57 5.48 -4.18 11.85
CA ASN A 57 6.90 -4.16 12.18
C ASN A 57 7.69 -3.36 11.12
N VAL A 58 7.00 -2.74 10.18
CA VAL A 58 7.59 -1.88 9.15
C VAL A 58 7.73 -0.49 9.75
N PRO A 59 8.96 0.04 9.90
CA PRO A 59 9.19 1.40 10.37
C PRO A 59 8.36 2.40 9.56
N GLY A 60 7.64 3.31 10.23
CA GLY A 60 6.72 4.26 9.59
C GLY A 60 5.26 3.81 9.53
N VAL A 61 4.94 2.52 9.68
CA VAL A 61 3.55 2.05 9.75
C VAL A 61 2.96 2.23 11.14
N ASP A 62 3.72 1.94 12.20
CA ASP A 62 3.23 2.02 13.60
C ASP A 62 2.96 3.47 14.08
N GLY A 63 3.56 4.45 13.41
CA GLY A 63 3.34 5.88 13.65
C GLY A 63 2.25 6.51 12.76
N SER A 64 1.65 5.74 11.84
CA SER A 64 0.65 6.20 10.88
C SER A 64 -0.77 5.77 11.27
N ASP A 65 -1.78 6.32 10.61
CA ASP A 65 -3.20 6.02 10.82
C ASP A 65 -3.53 4.52 11.06
N PRO A 66 -3.06 3.54 10.25
CA PRO A 66 -3.35 2.12 10.50
C PRO A 66 -2.87 1.62 11.88
N GLY A 67 -1.77 2.16 12.41
CA GLY A 67 -1.30 1.83 13.76
C GLY A 67 -2.30 2.25 14.84
N SER A 68 -2.97 3.38 14.68
CA SER A 68 -4.04 3.83 15.59
C SER A 68 -5.27 2.93 15.52
N PHE A 69 -5.71 2.53 14.32
CA PHE A 69 -6.83 1.58 14.18
C PHE A 69 -6.53 0.23 14.83
N TRP A 70 -5.32 -0.29 14.67
CA TRP A 70 -4.93 -1.57 15.28
C TRP A 70 -4.83 -1.50 16.80
N ARG A 71 -4.33 -0.38 17.36
CA ARG A 71 -4.30 -0.16 18.82
C ARG A 71 -5.69 -0.20 19.45
N GLU A 72 -6.67 0.39 18.77
CA GLU A 72 -8.07 0.39 19.21
C GLU A 72 -8.83 -0.90 18.82
N GLY A 73 -8.13 -1.90 18.28
CA GLY A 73 -8.70 -3.22 17.96
C GLY A 73 -9.54 -3.28 16.69
N TYR A 74 -9.56 -2.22 15.87
CA TYR A 74 -10.28 -2.21 14.60
C TYR A 74 -9.56 -3.04 13.53
N ARG A 75 -10.35 -3.67 12.66
CA ARG A 75 -9.83 -4.34 11.46
C ARG A 75 -9.53 -3.28 10.40
N ALA A 76 -8.26 -3.12 10.08
CA ALA A 76 -7.80 -2.17 9.07
C ALA A 76 -6.73 -2.79 8.16
N ALA A 77 -6.74 -2.36 6.90
CA ALA A 77 -5.71 -2.63 5.90
C ALA A 77 -5.14 -1.28 5.42
N LEU A 78 -3.82 -1.23 5.23
CA LEU A 78 -3.09 -0.12 4.63
C LEU A 78 -2.87 -0.42 3.15
N ILE A 79 -3.18 0.54 2.29
CA ILE A 79 -2.86 0.48 0.87
C ILE A 79 -1.94 1.65 0.59
N THR A 80 -0.73 1.37 0.13
CA THR A 80 0.29 2.39 -0.08
C THR A 80 1.14 2.03 -1.28
N ASP A 81 1.65 3.04 -1.95
CA ASP A 81 2.64 2.85 -2.99
C ASP A 81 4.05 2.66 -2.39
N THR A 82 4.25 2.76 -1.07
CA THR A 82 5.56 2.70 -0.38
C THR A 82 6.48 3.90 -0.67
N ALA A 83 5.91 5.07 -0.95
CA ALA A 83 6.62 6.32 -1.23
C ALA A 83 7.85 6.59 -0.34
N PRO A 84 7.82 6.45 1.01
CA PRO A 84 8.98 6.76 1.85
C PRO A 84 10.26 5.96 1.51
N TYR A 85 10.14 4.83 0.80
CA TYR A 85 11.27 3.96 0.45
C TYR A 85 11.81 4.18 -0.97
N ARG A 86 11.14 4.99 -1.80
CA ARG A 86 11.44 5.12 -3.23
C ARG A 86 11.25 6.53 -3.81
N TYR A 87 10.48 7.39 -3.14
CA TYR A 87 10.15 8.74 -3.57
C TYR A 87 11.08 9.75 -2.92
N ARG A 88 11.84 10.48 -3.73
CA ARG A 88 12.91 11.39 -3.25
C ARG A 88 12.42 12.76 -2.81
N HIS A 89 11.20 13.12 -3.18
CA HIS A 89 10.62 14.42 -2.87
C HIS A 89 9.70 14.34 -1.64
N ASP A 90 9.62 13.18 -0.98
CA ASP A 90 8.80 12.97 0.20
C ASP A 90 9.16 13.99 1.29
N HIS A 91 8.15 14.71 1.80
CA HIS A 91 8.29 15.78 2.79
C HIS A 91 9.20 16.97 2.38
N GLU A 92 9.43 17.17 1.08
CA GLU A 92 10.21 18.29 0.55
C GLU A 92 9.32 19.30 -0.21
N PRO A 93 9.71 20.59 -0.32
CA PRO A 93 8.98 21.58 -1.14
C PRO A 93 8.93 21.22 -2.63
N THR A 94 9.72 20.23 -3.05
CA THR A 94 9.73 19.68 -4.41
C THR A 94 8.68 18.59 -4.63
N ASP A 95 7.86 18.28 -3.63
CA ASP A 95 6.69 17.43 -3.77
C ASP A 95 5.57 18.19 -4.50
N THR A 96 5.66 18.17 -5.82
CA THR A 96 4.80 18.94 -6.71
C THR A 96 3.95 18.03 -7.59
N PRO A 97 2.74 18.45 -8.04
CA PRO A 97 1.83 17.60 -8.81
C PRO A 97 2.44 17.00 -10.08
N ASP A 98 3.42 17.65 -10.71
CA ASP A 98 4.13 17.12 -11.88
C ASP A 98 4.96 15.85 -11.60
N LYS A 99 5.11 15.46 -10.33
CA LYS A 99 5.75 14.19 -9.92
C LYS A 99 4.76 13.02 -9.84
N VAL A 100 3.47 13.30 -9.92
CA VAL A 100 2.42 12.27 -9.89
C VAL A 100 2.32 11.58 -11.25
N ASN A 101 2.20 10.26 -11.22
CA ASN A 101 1.81 9.50 -12.42
C ASN A 101 0.29 9.44 -12.48
N ASP A 102 -0.31 10.36 -13.23
CA ASP A 102 -1.78 10.50 -13.33
C ASP A 102 -2.46 9.25 -13.89
N GLU A 103 -1.85 8.56 -14.85
CA GLU A 103 -2.40 7.34 -15.44
C GLU A 103 -2.46 6.21 -14.41
N ALA A 104 -1.38 6.01 -13.65
CA ALA A 104 -1.35 5.04 -12.58
C ALA A 104 -2.34 5.42 -11.47
N LEU A 105 -2.38 6.69 -11.08
CA LEU A 105 -3.30 7.18 -10.05
C LEU A 105 -4.76 6.96 -10.44
N ALA A 106 -5.13 7.22 -11.70
CA ALA A 106 -6.49 7.01 -12.20
C ALA A 106 -6.88 5.52 -12.14
N ARG A 107 -6.00 4.62 -12.60
CA ARG A 107 -6.24 3.16 -12.55
C ARG A 107 -6.40 2.65 -11.12
N VAL A 108 -5.52 3.10 -10.22
CA VAL A 108 -5.57 2.74 -8.81
C VAL A 108 -6.85 3.24 -8.16
N THR A 109 -7.20 4.51 -8.37
CA THR A 109 -8.41 5.12 -7.78
C THR A 109 -9.68 4.43 -8.26
N ALA A 110 -9.77 4.11 -9.55
CA ALA A 110 -10.90 3.35 -10.09
C ALA A 110 -11.00 1.94 -9.47
N GLY A 111 -9.88 1.23 -9.35
CA GLY A 111 -9.83 -0.08 -8.71
C GLY A 111 -10.23 -0.04 -7.23
N LEU A 112 -9.76 0.98 -6.50
CA LEU A 112 -10.12 1.20 -5.09
C LEU A 112 -11.60 1.51 -4.91
N ALA A 113 -12.19 2.31 -5.80
CA ALA A 113 -13.61 2.63 -5.74
C ALA A 113 -14.48 1.36 -5.87
N GLY A 114 -14.17 0.49 -6.84
CA GLY A 114 -14.85 -0.79 -7.01
C GLY A 114 -14.65 -1.72 -5.80
N MET A 115 -13.41 -1.81 -5.31
CA MET A 115 -13.07 -2.58 -4.12
C MET A 115 -13.89 -2.15 -2.89
N ILE A 116 -13.93 -0.84 -2.60
CA ILE A 116 -14.68 -0.30 -1.45
C ILE A 116 -16.18 -0.55 -1.61
N ALA A 117 -16.72 -0.36 -2.82
CA ALA A 117 -18.14 -0.58 -3.09
C ALA A 117 -18.56 -2.03 -2.84
N ASP A 118 -17.72 -3.00 -3.18
CA ASP A 118 -18.01 -4.42 -2.94
C ASP A 118 -17.83 -4.80 -1.46
N LEU A 119 -16.79 -4.30 -0.78
CA LEU A 119 -16.59 -4.52 0.66
C LEU A 119 -17.72 -3.93 1.52
N ALA A 120 -18.36 -2.85 1.05
CA ALA A 120 -19.48 -2.20 1.75
C ALA A 120 -20.82 -2.92 1.58
N ARG A 121 -20.91 -3.97 0.76
CA ARG A 121 -22.14 -4.75 0.53
C ARG A 121 -22.36 -5.89 1.52
N PHE A 122 -21.43 -6.08 2.47
CA PHE A 122 -21.48 -7.11 3.50
C PHE A 122 -22.15 -6.62 4.79
#